data_AF-A0A958QZ30-F1
#
_entry.id   AF-A0A958QZ30-F1
#
_cell.length_a   1.000
_cell.length_b   1.000
_cell.length_c   1.000
_cell.angle_alpha   90.00
_cell.angle_beta   90.00
_cell.angle_gamma   90.00
#
_symmetry.space_group_name_H-M   'P 1'
#
loop_
_entity.id
_entity.type
_entity.pdbx_description
1 polymer ?
#
loop_
_entity_poly.entity_id
_entity_poly.type
_entity_poly.pdbx_seq_one_letter_code
_entity_poly.pdbx_strand_id
1 'polypeptide(L)'
;MKGLQYLKNSGSPRCQNLSQRPQLFKPSRLERIGSHFNQKSLIKIRIMGTQEYKNGGESLRIAFGCYDSIFGSIVLASTGEGICHLGFLNPGADDSKELRQMFPKANLEPKMDKHQESTLAFLSSLGHSSAPIKLHLKGTLFQLKVWEALLQIPSGILCSYSEIASRIDNP
;
A
#
# COMPACT_ATOMS: atom_id res chain seq x y z
N MET A 1 -51.92 -35.24 -22.34
CA MET A 1 -52.16 -34.81 -23.73
C MET A 1 -51.53 -33.42 -23.92
N LYS A 2 -50.74 -33.24 -24.99
CA LYS A 2 -50.44 -32.01 -25.75
C LYS A 2 -49.97 -30.78 -24.92
N GLY A 3 -48.73 -30.28 -24.98
CA GLY A 3 -47.89 -30.03 -26.15
C GLY A 3 -48.20 -28.64 -26.73
N LEU A 4 -47.23 -27.72 -26.68
CA LEU A 4 -46.82 -26.86 -27.81
C LEU A 4 -45.77 -25.81 -27.41
N GLN A 5 -44.69 -25.81 -28.20
CA GLN A 5 -43.64 -24.81 -28.32
C GLN A 5 -44.07 -23.65 -29.24
N TYR A 6 -43.17 -22.65 -29.36
CA TYR A 6 -43.03 -21.58 -30.38
C TYR A 6 -43.77 -20.27 -30.09
N LEU A 7 -43.19 -19.06 -30.24
CA LEU A 7 -42.32 -18.54 -31.30
C LEU A 7 -41.31 -17.44 -30.84
N LYS A 8 -40.18 -17.40 -31.56
CA LYS A 8 -39.26 -16.27 -31.77
C LYS A 8 -40.02 -15.01 -32.24
N ASN A 9 -39.55 -13.78 -31.97
CA ASN A 9 -38.53 -13.07 -32.79
C ASN A 9 -38.36 -11.59 -32.41
N SER A 10 -37.10 -11.11 -32.54
CA SER A 10 -36.64 -9.79 -33.03
C SER A 10 -37.17 -8.48 -32.42
N GLY A 11 -36.25 -7.69 -31.86
CA GLY A 11 -36.42 -6.24 -31.70
C GLY A 11 -35.32 -5.59 -30.87
N SER A 12 -34.21 -5.19 -31.52
CA SER A 12 -33.25 -4.26 -30.96
C SER A 12 -33.90 -2.88 -30.76
N PRO A 13 -33.54 -2.14 -29.69
CA PRO A 13 -33.38 -0.71 -29.86
C PRO A 13 -32.07 -0.19 -29.25
N ARG A 14 -31.17 0.21 -30.15
CA ARG A 14 -30.59 1.57 -30.23
C ARG A 14 -30.18 2.21 -28.90
N CYS A 15 -28.88 2.18 -28.64
CA CYS A 15 -28.19 3.02 -27.65
C CYS A 15 -28.44 4.51 -27.96
N GLN A 16 -29.06 5.25 -27.03
CA GLN A 16 -29.05 6.70 -27.00
C GLN A 16 -28.83 7.21 -25.56
N ASN A 17 -27.79 8.03 -25.42
CA ASN A 17 -27.62 9.12 -24.46
C ASN A 17 -27.91 8.89 -22.96
N LEU A 18 -26.84 8.77 -22.16
CA LEU A 18 -26.82 9.12 -20.74
C LEU A 18 -25.61 10.02 -20.44
N SER A 19 -25.71 11.26 -20.90
CA SER A 19 -24.88 12.37 -20.40
C SER A 19 -25.55 12.93 -19.15
N GLN A 20 -25.31 12.32 -17.99
CA GLN A 20 -25.52 12.95 -16.67
C GLN A 20 -24.43 12.45 -15.70
N ARG A 21 -23.35 13.22 -15.58
CA ARG A 21 -22.33 13.05 -14.55
C ARG A 21 -22.88 13.57 -13.21
N PRO A 22 -22.84 12.80 -12.11
CA PRO A 22 -23.21 13.32 -10.80
C PRO A 22 -22.15 14.32 -10.31
N GLN A 23 -22.65 15.48 -9.85
CA GLN A 23 -21.87 16.57 -9.30
C GLN A 23 -21.35 16.24 -7.90
N LEU A 24 -20.02 16.38 -7.75
CA LEU A 24 -19.39 17.18 -6.70
C LEU A 24 -19.60 16.75 -5.23
N PHE A 25 -18.83 15.76 -4.79
CA PHE A 25 -18.50 15.59 -3.37
C PHE A 25 -17.62 16.78 -2.94
N LYS A 26 -18.21 17.81 -2.33
CA LYS A 26 -17.45 18.83 -1.60
C LYS A 26 -17.22 18.30 -0.18
N PRO A 27 -15.98 18.00 0.26
CA PRO A 27 -15.76 17.72 1.67
C PRO A 27 -15.98 19.03 2.44
N SER A 28 -17.09 19.09 3.16
CA SER A 28 -17.35 20.13 4.15
C SER A 28 -16.29 20.03 5.25
N ARG A 29 -15.69 21.19 5.54
CA ARG A 29 -14.80 21.51 6.65
C ARG A 29 -15.16 20.73 7.92
N LEU A 30 -14.45 19.63 8.18
CA LEU A 30 -14.62 18.83 9.40
C LEU A 30 -13.86 19.50 10.55
N GLU A 31 -14.60 20.25 11.37
CA GLU A 31 -14.13 20.61 12.70
C GLU A 31 -14.16 19.38 13.62
N ARG A 32 -12.95 18.94 13.98
CA ARG A 32 -12.50 18.66 15.34
C ARG A 32 -13.37 17.72 16.21
N ILE A 33 -13.09 16.42 16.12
CA ILE A 33 -13.06 15.54 17.30
C ILE A 33 -11.76 14.71 17.22
N GLY A 34 -10.64 15.35 17.52
CA GLY A 34 -9.31 14.73 17.46
C GLY A 34 -8.90 14.18 18.81
N SER A 35 -9.09 12.88 19.03
CA SER A 35 -8.16 12.14 19.89
C SER A 35 -6.83 12.10 19.13
N HIS A 36 -5.86 12.89 19.57
CA HIS A 36 -4.57 13.08 18.91
C HIS A 36 -3.71 11.81 18.99
N PHE A 37 -4.00 10.83 18.14
CA PHE A 37 -3.01 9.80 17.82
C PHE A 37 -2.01 10.41 16.83
N ASN A 38 -0.95 11.02 17.35
CA ASN A 38 0.11 11.58 16.54
C ASN A 38 0.96 10.44 15.96
N GLN A 39 0.60 9.93 14.79
CA GLN A 39 1.34 8.86 14.09
C GLN A 39 2.78 9.25 13.72
N LYS A 40 3.12 10.55 13.77
CA LYS A 40 4.41 11.07 13.33
C LYS A 40 5.61 10.55 14.13
N SER A 41 5.42 10.04 15.34
CA SER A 41 6.54 9.55 16.17
C SER A 41 6.90 8.07 15.95
N LEU A 42 6.01 7.30 15.29
CA LEU A 42 6.13 5.84 15.24
C LEU A 42 6.76 5.32 13.97
N ILE A 43 6.77 6.07 12.86
CA ILE A 43 7.33 5.61 11.59
C ILE A 43 8.61 6.40 11.27
N LYS A 44 9.72 5.69 11.11
CA LYS A 44 11.02 6.25 10.72
C LYS A 44 11.38 5.80 9.32
N ILE A 45 11.48 6.75 8.38
CA ILE A 45 11.90 6.47 7.00
C ILE A 45 13.42 6.65 6.89
N ARG A 46 14.09 5.64 6.36
CA ARG A 46 15.45 5.71 5.82
C ARG A 46 15.39 5.49 4.32
N ILE A 47 16.10 6.34 3.57
CA ILE A 47 16.19 6.21 2.12
C ILE A 47 17.35 5.27 1.80
N MET A 48 17.10 4.31 0.91
CA MET A 48 18.12 3.39 0.41
C MET A 48 19.11 4.14 -0.49
N GLY A 49 20.40 3.91 -0.26
CA GLY A 49 21.47 4.55 -1.03
C GLY A 49 21.44 4.13 -2.50
N THR A 50 21.84 5.04 -3.39
CA THR A 50 21.83 4.76 -4.83
C THR A 50 22.70 3.57 -5.20
N GLN A 51 23.82 3.34 -4.49
CA GLN A 51 24.71 2.20 -4.75
C GLN A 51 24.09 0.87 -4.32
N GLU A 52 23.45 0.85 -3.14
CA GLU A 52 22.78 -0.34 -2.60
C GLU A 52 21.67 -0.82 -3.54
N TYR A 53 20.93 0.11 -4.16
CA TYR A 53 19.86 -0.24 -5.08
C TYR A 53 20.29 -0.40 -6.55
N LYS A 54 21.17 0.45 -7.09
CA LYS A 54 21.50 0.45 -8.54
C LYS A 54 22.10 -0.86 -9.03
N ASN A 55 22.82 -1.57 -8.16
CA ASN A 55 23.36 -2.90 -8.48
C ASN A 55 22.34 -4.02 -8.23
N GLY A 56 21.04 -3.75 -8.34
CA GLY A 56 19.98 -4.74 -8.15
C GLY A 56 19.89 -5.30 -6.73
N GLY A 57 20.44 -4.59 -5.74
CA GLY A 57 20.47 -5.06 -4.36
C GLY A 57 21.60 -6.05 -4.05
N GLU A 58 22.65 -6.15 -4.86
CA GLU A 58 23.74 -7.14 -4.68
C GLU A 58 24.37 -7.17 -3.28
N SER A 59 24.48 -6.02 -2.62
CA SER A 59 24.97 -5.91 -1.23
C SER A 59 23.88 -6.09 -0.17
N LEU A 60 22.60 -6.18 -0.57
CA LEU A 60 21.47 -6.30 0.34
C LEU A 60 21.21 -7.77 0.69
N ARG A 61 21.16 -8.02 2.00
CA ARG A 61 20.54 -9.23 2.55
C ARG A 61 19.13 -8.87 2.96
N ILE A 62 18.16 -9.53 2.35
CA ILE A 62 16.74 -9.25 2.56
C ILE A 62 16.13 -10.47 3.23
N ALA A 63 15.78 -10.33 4.51
CA ALA A 63 14.92 -11.28 5.18
C ALA A 63 13.51 -11.11 4.63
N PHE A 64 12.80 -12.20 4.32
CA PHE A 64 11.41 -12.13 3.92
C PHE A 64 10.59 -13.28 4.48
N GLY A 65 9.28 -13.05 4.61
CA GLY A 65 8.34 -14.03 5.09
C GLY A 65 6.90 -13.68 4.72
N CYS A 66 6.05 -14.69 4.79
CA CYS A 66 4.63 -14.61 4.48
C CYS A 66 3.82 -14.80 5.76
N TYR A 67 2.83 -13.94 5.94
CA TYR A 67 2.09 -13.87 7.19
C TYR A 67 0.62 -13.61 6.90
N ASP A 68 -0.26 -14.16 7.72
CA ASP A 68 -1.66 -13.80 7.70
C ASP A 68 -1.88 -12.54 8.54
N SER A 69 -2.72 -11.65 8.03
CA SER A 69 -3.15 -10.44 8.72
C SER A 69 -4.66 -10.26 8.59
N ILE A 70 -5.21 -9.34 9.37
CA ILE A 70 -6.62 -8.92 9.26
C ILE A 70 -6.98 -8.33 7.88
N PHE A 71 -5.97 -7.97 7.08
CA PHE A 71 -6.12 -7.45 5.71
C PHE A 71 -5.91 -8.53 4.64
N GLY A 72 -5.70 -9.78 5.03
CA GLY A 72 -5.34 -10.90 4.17
C GLY A 72 -3.87 -11.31 4.30
N SER A 73 -3.44 -12.26 3.48
CA SER A 73 -2.06 -12.74 3.46
C SER A 73 -1.14 -11.68 2.88
N ILE A 74 -0.05 -11.42 3.59
CA ILE A 74 0.95 -10.40 3.26
C ILE A 74 2.33 -11.03 3.12
N VAL A 75 3.15 -10.42 2.26
CA VAL A 75 4.60 -10.63 2.24
C VAL A 75 5.27 -9.44 2.91
N LEU A 76 6.15 -9.72 3.86
CA LEU A 76 7.03 -8.72 4.46
C LEU A 76 8.46 -9.02 4.06
N ALA A 77 9.21 -7.96 3.74
CA ALA A 77 10.64 -8.07 3.54
C ALA A 77 11.37 -6.90 4.22
N SER A 78 12.53 -7.22 4.76
CA SER A 78 13.35 -6.29 5.54
C SER A 78 14.82 -6.46 5.22
N THR A 79 15.51 -5.33 5.29
CA THR A 79 16.96 -5.26 5.34
C THR A 79 17.40 -5.06 6.80
N GLY A 80 18.71 -5.02 7.06
CA GLY A 80 19.23 -4.66 8.39
C GLY A 80 18.85 -3.26 8.89
N GLU A 81 18.25 -2.43 8.05
CA GLU A 81 17.89 -1.04 8.35
C GLU A 81 16.39 -0.84 8.59
N GLY A 82 15.56 -1.80 8.17
CA GLY A 82 14.11 -1.72 8.28
C GLY A 82 13.36 -2.47 7.17
N ILE A 83 12.03 -2.37 7.21
CA ILE A 83 11.11 -2.94 6.22
C ILE A 83 11.34 -2.26 4.87
N CYS A 84 11.70 -3.05 3.85
CA CYS A 84 11.89 -2.57 2.49
C CYS A 84 10.75 -2.93 1.55
N HIS A 85 9.90 -3.90 1.93
CA HIS A 85 8.70 -4.26 1.17
C HIS A 85 7.60 -4.75 2.10
N LEU A 86 6.36 -4.34 1.80
CA LEU A 86 5.14 -4.90 2.34
C LEU A 86 4.16 -4.99 1.17
N GLY A 87 3.70 -6.19 0.86
CA GLY A 87 2.76 -6.44 -0.23
C GLY A 87 1.67 -7.42 0.18
N PHE A 88 0.56 -7.39 -0.54
CA PHE A 88 -0.50 -8.39 -0.39
C PHE A 88 -0.26 -9.54 -1.36
N LEU A 89 -0.41 -10.77 -0.87
CA LEU A 89 -0.29 -11.96 -1.69
C LEU A 89 -1.66 -12.36 -2.23
N ASN A 90 -1.71 -12.56 -3.55
CA ASN A 90 -2.84 -13.22 -4.16
C ASN A 90 -2.78 -14.73 -3.86
N PRO A 91 -3.93 -15.41 -3.72
CA PRO A 91 -3.95 -16.86 -3.55
C PRO A 91 -3.17 -17.58 -4.66
N GLY A 92 -2.21 -18.42 -4.27
CA GLY A 92 -1.38 -19.19 -5.21
C GLY A 92 -0.25 -18.40 -5.89
N ALA A 93 0.01 -17.16 -5.49
CA ALA A 93 1.17 -16.40 -5.96
C ALA A 93 2.48 -16.86 -5.30
N ASP A 94 3.58 -16.79 -6.05
CA ASP A 94 4.94 -16.92 -5.53
C ASP A 94 5.28 -15.67 -4.73
N ASP A 95 5.54 -15.87 -3.44
CA ASP A 95 5.83 -14.82 -2.47
C ASP A 95 7.14 -14.07 -2.74
N SER A 96 8.09 -14.74 -3.36
CA SER A 96 9.40 -14.18 -3.68
C SER A 96 9.42 -13.43 -5.01
N LYS A 97 8.38 -13.58 -5.84
CA LYS A 97 8.38 -13.06 -7.22
C LYS A 97 8.54 -11.55 -7.29
N GLU A 98 7.75 -10.80 -6.53
CA GLU A 98 7.86 -9.34 -6.49
C GLU A 98 9.21 -8.88 -5.93
N LEU A 99 9.70 -9.55 -4.89
CA LEU A 99 11.00 -9.26 -4.29
C LEU A 99 12.14 -9.48 -5.27
N ARG A 100 12.12 -10.56 -6.06
CA ARG A 100 13.10 -10.84 -7.12
C ARG A 100 13.02 -9.84 -8.27
N GLN A 101 11.84 -9.32 -8.59
CA GLN A 101 11.69 -8.26 -9.59
C GLN A 101 12.27 -6.92 -9.10
N MET A 102 12.04 -6.60 -7.82
CA MET A 102 12.51 -5.36 -7.22
C MET A 102 14.01 -5.37 -6.92
N PHE A 103 14.53 -6.51 -6.45
CA PHE A 103 15.91 -6.72 -6.00
C PHE A 103 16.52 -7.97 -6.67
N PRO A 104 16.77 -7.93 -8.00
CA PRO A 104 17.15 -9.11 -8.77
C PRO A 104 18.49 -9.75 -8.38
N LYS A 105 19.36 -9.01 -7.69
CA LYS A 105 20.67 -9.47 -7.25
C LYS A 105 20.79 -9.59 -5.73
N ALA A 106 19.74 -9.30 -4.97
CA ALA A 106 19.80 -9.37 -3.51
C ALA A 106 19.82 -10.81 -3.02
N ASN A 107 20.45 -11.02 -1.86
CA ASN A 107 20.39 -12.28 -1.16
C ASN A 107 19.07 -12.36 -0.38
N LEU A 108 18.09 -13.08 -0.92
CA LEU A 108 16.80 -13.29 -0.28
C LEU A 108 16.88 -14.48 0.68
N GLU A 109 16.61 -14.22 1.96
CA GLU A 109 16.63 -15.21 3.03
C GLU A 109 15.21 -15.40 3.57
N PRO A 110 14.59 -16.58 3.41
CA PRO A 110 13.27 -16.86 3.95
C PRO A 110 13.36 -17.02 5.47
N LYS A 111 13.22 -15.90 6.20
CA LYS A 111 13.32 -15.84 7.65
C LYS A 111 12.56 -14.63 8.18
N MET A 112 12.07 -14.80 9.41
CA MET A 112 11.52 -13.70 10.19
C MET A 112 12.66 -12.94 10.90
N ASP A 113 12.53 -11.61 10.97
CA ASP A 113 13.40 -10.77 11.78
C ASP A 113 12.59 -9.86 12.72
N LYS A 114 13.31 -9.11 13.56
CA LYS A 114 12.70 -8.19 14.53
C LYS A 114 11.90 -7.05 13.89
N HIS A 115 12.26 -6.63 12.67
CA HIS A 115 11.52 -5.59 11.95
C HIS A 115 10.15 -6.13 11.51
N GLN A 116 10.12 -7.35 11.00
CA GLN A 116 8.90 -8.04 10.59
C GLN A 116 8.01 -8.33 11.81
N GLU A 117 8.56 -8.85 12.92
CA GLU A 117 7.82 -9.07 14.18
C GLU A 117 7.15 -7.78 14.68
N SER A 118 7.91 -6.68 14.74
CA SER A 118 7.38 -5.38 15.20
C SER A 118 6.27 -4.87 14.27
N THR A 119 6.41 -5.09 12.97
CA THR A 119 5.42 -4.68 11.97
C THR A 119 4.14 -5.52 12.09
N LEU A 120 4.25 -6.83 12.28
CA LEU A 120 3.10 -7.71 12.51
C LEU A 120 2.33 -7.33 13.78
N ALA A 121 3.03 -7.01 14.86
CA ALA A 121 2.42 -6.52 16.10
C ALA A 121 1.71 -5.17 15.89
N PHE A 122 2.30 -4.26 15.10
CA PHE A 122 1.67 -2.99 14.75
C PHE A 122 0.40 -3.19 13.91
N LEU A 123 0.44 -4.06 12.89
CA LEU A 123 -0.72 -4.36 12.05
C LEU A 123 -1.85 -5.02 12.86
N SER A 124 -1.50 -5.96 13.73
CA SER A 124 -2.46 -6.66 14.61
C SER A 124 -3.13 -5.72 15.62
N SER A 125 -2.43 -4.66 16.04
CA SER A 125 -2.97 -3.64 16.94
C SER A 125 -3.65 -2.47 16.22
N LEU A 126 -3.91 -2.58 14.91
CA LEU A 126 -4.50 -1.51 14.10
C LEU A 126 -3.74 -0.18 14.19
N GLY A 127 -2.43 -0.28 14.37
CA GLY A 127 -1.55 0.87 14.49
C GLY A 127 -1.53 1.56 15.86
N HIS A 128 -2.12 0.95 16.90
CA HIS A 128 -2.06 1.45 18.27
C HIS A 128 -0.78 1.07 19.04
N SER A 129 0.09 0.24 18.45
CA SER A 129 1.38 -0.10 19.05
C SER A 129 2.30 1.12 19.14
N SER A 130 3.01 1.25 20.27
CA SER A 130 4.00 2.29 20.51
C SER A 130 5.39 1.95 19.95
N ALA A 131 5.58 0.75 19.40
CA ALA A 131 6.85 0.32 18.84
C ALA A 131 7.14 1.06 17.53
N PRO A 132 8.32 1.69 17.36
CA PRO A 132 8.64 2.40 16.15
C PRO A 132 8.92 1.44 14.99
N ILE A 133 8.25 1.63 13.85
CA ILE A 133 8.53 0.94 12.60
C ILE A 133 9.60 1.70 11.84
N LYS A 134 10.64 0.97 11.42
CA LYS A 134 11.66 1.49 10.50
C LYS A 134 11.33 1.03 9.09
N LEU A 135 11.26 1.98 8.16
CA LEU A 135 11.08 1.74 6.73
C LEU A 135 12.40 2.04 6.03
N HIS A 136 12.88 1.13 5.19
CA HIS A 136 14.05 1.31 4.34
C HIS A 136 13.59 1.38 2.88
N LEU A 137 13.22 2.59 2.44
CA LEU A 137 12.51 2.79 1.20
C LEU A 137 13.43 3.19 0.06
N LYS A 138 13.12 2.70 -1.14
CA LYS A 138 13.71 3.15 -2.39
C LYS A 138 12.65 3.90 -3.19
N GLY A 139 12.90 5.17 -3.48
CA GLY A 139 12.00 6.00 -4.27
C GLY A 139 12.67 7.25 -4.81
N THR A 140 12.03 7.90 -5.77
CA THR A 140 12.43 9.24 -6.22
C THR A 140 12.16 10.28 -5.12
N LEU A 141 12.80 11.45 -5.21
CA LEU A 141 12.51 12.57 -4.30
C LEU A 141 11.01 12.91 -4.29
N PHE A 142 10.34 12.81 -5.44
CA PHE A 142 8.91 13.03 -5.55
C PHE A 142 8.10 11.96 -4.79
N GLN A 143 8.41 10.67 -4.97
CA GLN A 143 7.74 9.59 -4.26
C GLN A 143 7.89 9.72 -2.74
N LEU A 144 9.09 10.09 -2.27
CA LEU A 144 9.36 10.31 -0.86
C LEU A 144 8.51 11.44 -0.28
N LYS A 145 8.42 12.58 -0.98
CA LYS A 145 7.55 13.70 -0.58
C LYS A 145 6.08 13.26 -0.50
N VAL A 146 5.61 12.47 -1.47
CA VAL A 146 4.25 11.91 -1.44
C VAL A 146 4.05 11.03 -0.21
N TRP A 147 4.97 10.10 0.06
CA TRP A 147 4.87 9.21 1.23
C TRP A 147 4.93 9.98 2.55
N GLU A 148 5.80 10.99 2.66
CA GLU A 148 5.83 11.87 3.82
C GLU A 148 4.50 12.58 4.03
N ALA A 149 3.89 13.10 2.96
CA ALA A 149 2.57 13.75 3.02
C ALA A 149 1.44 12.78 3.43
N LEU A 150 1.50 11.52 2.96
CA LEU A 150 0.55 10.47 3.36
C LEU A 150 0.68 10.15 4.86
N LEU A 151 1.89 10.08 5.40
CA LEU A 151 2.13 9.84 6.82
C LEU A 151 1.68 11.00 7.74
N GLN A 152 1.45 12.20 7.20
CA GLN A 152 0.88 13.31 7.97
C GLN A 152 -0.66 13.28 8.03
N ILE A 153 -1.33 12.41 7.26
CA ILE A 153 -2.79 12.30 7.32
C ILE A 153 -3.18 11.64 8.66
N PRO A 154 -4.01 12.28 9.49
CA PRO A 154 -4.49 11.66 10.72
C PRO A 154 -5.32 10.41 10.42
N SER A 155 -5.25 9.41 11.31
CA SER A 155 -6.06 8.21 11.18
C SER A 155 -7.56 8.56 11.11
N GLY A 156 -8.28 7.89 10.22
CA GLY A 156 -9.72 8.11 10.01
C GLY A 156 -10.09 9.33 9.17
N ILE A 157 -9.11 10.10 8.67
CA ILE A 157 -9.35 11.29 7.83
C ILE A 157 -9.07 10.97 6.36
N LEU A 158 -9.97 11.41 5.49
CA LEU A 158 -9.80 11.31 4.04
C LEU A 158 -9.00 12.51 3.51
N CYS A 159 -8.22 12.26 2.46
CA CYS A 159 -7.49 13.29 1.73
C CYS A 159 -7.57 13.00 0.23
N SER A 160 -7.78 14.03 -0.58
CA SER A 160 -7.82 13.93 -2.04
C SER A 160 -6.41 14.00 -2.64
N TYR A 161 -6.25 13.51 -3.87
CA TYR A 161 -4.97 13.58 -4.57
C TYR A 161 -4.49 15.02 -4.79
N SER A 162 -5.40 15.96 -5.08
CA SER A 162 -5.06 17.38 -5.26
C SER A 162 -4.63 18.04 -3.95
N GLU A 163 -5.17 17.61 -2.81
CA GLU A 163 -4.70 18.06 -1.49
C GLU A 163 -3.28 17.55 -1.21
N ILE A 164 -2.96 16.30 -1.57
CA ILE A 164 -1.58 15.77 -1.44
C ILE A 164 -0.63 16.53 -2.37
N ALA A 165 -1.01 16.74 -3.63
CA ALA A 165 -0.26 17.52 -4.61
C ALA A 165 0.05 18.94 -4.11
N SER A 166 -0.95 19.59 -3.50
CA SER A 166 -0.80 20.90 -2.87
C SER A 166 0.15 20.86 -1.65
N ARG A 167 0.09 19.81 -0.82
CA ARG A 167 0.98 19.66 0.35
C ARG A 167 2.44 19.44 -0.01
N ILE A 168 2.74 18.94 -1.21
CA ILE A 168 4.11 18.70 -1.68
C ILE A 168 4.61 19.80 -2.64
N ASP A 169 3.91 20.93 -2.72
CA ASP A 169 4.17 22.08 -3.59
C ASP A 169 4.25 21.72 -5.08
N ASN A 170 3.41 20.78 -5.52
CA ASN A 170 3.34 20.34 -6.92
C ASN A 170 1.88 20.05 -7.33
N PRO A 171 1.02 21.10 -7.42
CA PRO A 171 -0.43 20.98 -7.59
C PRO A 171 -0.88 20.47 -8.97
#